data_AF-A0A2S3GNT1-F1
#
_entry.id   AF-A0A2S3GNT1-F1
#
_cell.length_a   1.000
_cell.length_b   1.000
_cell.length_c   1.000
_cell.angle_alpha   90.00
_cell.angle_beta   90.00
_cell.angle_gamma   90.00
#
_symmetry.space_group_name_H-M   'P 1'
#
loop_
_entity.id
_entity.type
_entity.pdbx_description
1 polymer ?
#
loop_
_entity_poly.entity_id
_entity_poly.type
_entity_poly.pdbx_seq_one_letter_code
_entity_poly.pdbx_strand_id
1 'polypeptide(L)'
;MAEPPRFFWDSAGHAHTNALHWEGFPRLLWESLQVFGYTKPPPYDGVEYDEEDVPRCRVKMTIPPHPTLSLWSPIEVNVIGHRLADTFEAAAIEAIHTFCDQHPEEVAGYPIGLFPAMDSRDPEWTFRVAYCDHLLGTLAGETLRTAVRFMSAQYRYQMLQQHGIYRLTNIAQGYRNQVGRQNTQIEALQATITAKEEDITQREETIQHREEQIVESDALITQRDTVIDFLQEQVHELNLNLGQAIDHINMLHEQPEQPAANEPEDDEEEDPEEVEGVSGIDSEHGDPVLSPYHSSSGSQSSVGNLDDF
;
A
#
# COMPACT_ATOMS: atom_id res chain seq x y z
N MET A 1 21.98 4.41 -47.89
CA MET A 1 21.23 5.49 -47.19
C MET A 1 20.48 4.83 -46.06
N ALA A 2 20.68 5.26 -44.82
CA ALA A 2 20.00 4.67 -43.67
C ALA A 2 18.50 5.01 -43.74
N GLU A 3 17.64 4.03 -43.45
CA GLU A 3 16.20 4.23 -43.33
C GLU A 3 15.95 5.24 -42.19
N PRO A 4 15.18 6.32 -42.41
CA PRO A 4 14.91 7.29 -41.36
C PRO A 4 14.22 6.61 -40.17
N PRO A 5 14.51 7.05 -38.93
CA PRO A 5 13.95 6.43 -37.74
C PRO A 5 12.41 6.49 -37.76
N ARG A 6 11.80 5.38 -37.35
CA ARG A 6 10.33 5.18 -37.29
C ARG A 6 9.62 6.22 -36.40
N PHE A 7 10.34 6.65 -35.37
CA PHE A 7 9.94 7.68 -34.41
C PHE A 7 11.13 8.58 -34.13
N PHE A 8 10.86 9.86 -33.96
CA PHE A 8 11.82 10.80 -33.39
C PHE A 8 11.34 11.16 -31.98
N TRP A 9 12.14 10.84 -30.97
CA TRP A 9 11.87 11.26 -29.60
C TRP A 9 12.56 12.59 -29.33
N ASP A 10 11.83 13.57 -28.83
CA ASP A 10 12.42 14.84 -28.42
C ASP A 10 12.90 14.80 -26.96
N SER A 11 13.59 15.87 -26.53
CA SER A 11 14.10 16.00 -25.17
C SER A 11 13.01 16.12 -24.11
N ALA A 12 11.76 16.40 -24.51
CA ALA A 12 10.60 16.48 -23.62
C ALA A 12 9.89 15.12 -23.47
N GLY A 13 10.35 14.08 -24.17
CA GLY A 13 9.76 12.74 -24.12
C GLY A 13 8.58 12.54 -25.09
N HIS A 14 8.43 13.40 -26.09
CA HIS A 14 7.41 13.23 -27.12
C HIS A 14 7.95 12.42 -28.31
N ALA A 15 7.16 11.45 -28.77
CA ALA A 15 7.36 10.67 -29.97
C ALA A 15 6.69 11.34 -31.18
N HIS A 16 7.51 11.89 -32.07
CA HIS A 16 7.10 12.49 -33.33
C HIS A 16 7.17 11.48 -34.47
N THR A 17 6.10 11.36 -35.25
CA THR A 17 6.06 10.49 -36.43
C THR A 17 5.04 10.98 -37.45
N ASN A 18 5.15 10.52 -38.70
CA ASN A 18 4.06 10.61 -39.68
C ASN A 18 3.25 9.30 -39.77
N ALA A 19 3.64 8.28 -38.98
CA ALA A 19 3.04 6.95 -38.94
C ALA A 19 2.92 6.24 -40.31
N LEU A 20 3.70 6.66 -41.31
CA LEU A 20 3.68 6.06 -42.65
C LEU A 20 4.56 4.83 -42.77
N HIS A 21 5.34 4.48 -41.76
CA HIS A 21 6.33 3.40 -41.85
C HIS A 21 5.74 1.98 -41.64
N TRP A 22 4.44 1.88 -41.37
CA TRP A 22 3.68 0.63 -41.42
C TRP A 22 2.40 0.78 -42.24
N GLU A 23 1.77 -0.35 -42.58
CA GLU A 23 0.46 -0.38 -43.22
C GLU A 23 -0.64 -0.23 -42.17
N GLY A 24 -1.58 0.71 -42.34
CA GLY A 24 -2.58 1.02 -41.33
C GLY A 24 -3.47 2.21 -41.66
N PHE A 25 -4.29 2.61 -40.68
CA PHE A 25 -5.16 3.78 -40.81
C PHE A 25 -4.39 5.07 -41.09
N PRO A 26 -3.21 5.35 -40.48
CA PRO A 26 -2.44 6.55 -40.83
C PRO A 26 -2.07 6.63 -42.31
N ARG A 27 -1.76 5.49 -42.93
CA ARG A 27 -1.42 5.43 -44.36
C ARG A 27 -2.67 5.56 -45.24
N LEU A 28 -3.77 4.90 -44.88
CA LEU A 28 -5.06 5.05 -45.59
C LEU A 28 -5.57 6.49 -45.54
N LEU A 29 -5.46 7.14 -44.38
CA LEU A 29 -5.78 8.56 -44.22
C LEU A 29 -4.90 9.40 -45.15
N TRP A 30 -3.58 9.22 -45.11
CA TRP A 30 -2.67 10.03 -45.93
C TRP A 30 -2.96 9.89 -47.42
N GLU A 31 -3.08 8.66 -47.92
CA GLU A 31 -3.37 8.42 -49.34
C GLU A 31 -4.71 9.04 -49.77
N SER A 32 -5.71 9.02 -48.89
CA SER A 32 -6.99 9.67 -49.14
C SER A 32 -6.84 11.19 -49.21
N LEU A 33 -6.14 11.80 -48.24
CA LEU A 33 -5.86 13.24 -48.24
C LEU A 33 -5.10 13.69 -49.50
N GLN A 34 -4.20 12.86 -50.03
CA GLN A 34 -3.49 13.17 -51.28
C GLN A 34 -4.46 13.33 -52.47
N VAL A 35 -5.53 12.55 -52.52
CA VAL A 35 -6.57 12.66 -53.57
C VAL A 35 -7.27 14.02 -53.51
N PHE A 36 -7.46 14.57 -52.31
CA PHE A 36 -8.07 15.88 -52.12
C PHE A 36 -7.09 17.04 -52.30
N GLY A 37 -5.79 16.79 -52.49
CA GLY A 37 -4.80 17.83 -52.80
C GLY A 37 -3.91 18.25 -51.62
N TYR A 38 -3.95 17.53 -50.50
CA TYR A 38 -2.99 17.73 -49.42
C TYR A 38 -1.57 17.33 -49.84
N THR A 39 -0.59 18.14 -49.47
CA THR A 39 0.81 17.98 -49.92
C THR A 39 1.76 17.44 -48.87
N LYS A 40 1.33 17.37 -47.60
CA LYS A 40 2.12 16.85 -46.48
C LYS A 40 1.30 15.89 -45.63
N PRO A 41 1.88 14.78 -45.15
CA PRO A 41 1.18 13.87 -44.27
C PRO A 41 0.89 14.51 -42.91
N PRO A 42 -0.21 14.11 -42.25
CA PRO A 42 -0.50 14.55 -40.89
C PRO A 42 0.66 14.18 -39.94
N PRO A 43 1.21 15.15 -39.18
CA PRO A 43 2.12 14.84 -38.09
C PRO A 43 1.35 14.26 -36.90
N TYR A 44 2.00 13.30 -36.23
CA TYR A 44 1.56 12.72 -34.96
C TYR A 44 2.59 13.04 -33.89
N ASP A 45 2.10 13.47 -32.74
CA ASP A 45 2.85 13.77 -31.52
C ASP A 45 2.28 12.90 -30.40
N GLY A 46 3.08 11.96 -29.91
CA GLY A 46 2.68 11.01 -28.86
C GLY A 46 3.48 11.21 -27.58
N VAL A 47 2.84 11.12 -26.42
CA VAL A 47 3.52 11.12 -25.12
C VAL A 47 3.01 9.96 -24.26
N GLU A 48 3.93 9.23 -23.63
CA GLU A 48 3.62 8.17 -22.67
C GLU A 48 3.74 8.70 -21.25
N TYR A 49 2.85 8.27 -20.35
CA TYR A 49 2.84 8.64 -18.94
C TYR A 49 2.14 7.56 -18.12
N ASP A 50 2.43 7.51 -16.82
CA ASP A 50 1.72 6.61 -15.89
C ASP A 50 0.66 7.39 -15.12
N GLU A 51 -0.54 6.82 -15.02
CA GLU A 51 -1.66 7.34 -14.23
C GLU A 51 -2.07 6.23 -13.25
N GLU A 52 -1.83 6.44 -11.96
CA GLU A 52 -2.07 5.42 -10.91
C GLU A 52 -1.41 4.07 -11.23
N ASP A 53 -0.13 4.11 -11.66
CA ASP A 53 0.66 2.96 -12.13
C ASP A 53 0.08 2.21 -13.36
N VAL A 54 -0.93 2.79 -14.02
CA VAL A 54 -1.45 2.29 -15.29
C VAL A 54 -0.78 3.06 -16.43
N PRO A 55 -0.04 2.37 -17.32
CA PRO A 55 0.54 3.01 -18.48
C PRO A 55 -0.54 3.59 -19.39
N ARG A 56 -0.38 4.88 -19.68
CA ARG A 56 -1.21 5.68 -20.56
C ARG A 56 -0.35 6.32 -21.63
N CYS A 57 -1.01 6.77 -22.68
CA CYS A 57 -0.40 7.66 -23.64
C CYS A 57 -1.46 8.64 -24.18
N ARG A 58 -0.98 9.74 -24.72
CA ARG A 58 -1.80 10.72 -25.43
C ARG A 58 -1.17 10.96 -26.78
N VAL A 59 -1.98 10.88 -27.83
CA VAL A 59 -1.55 11.19 -29.19
C VAL A 59 -2.35 12.37 -29.68
N LYS A 60 -1.63 13.39 -30.16
CA LYS A 60 -2.17 14.50 -30.92
C LYS A 60 -1.80 14.32 -32.38
N MET A 61 -2.76 14.60 -33.26
CA MET A 61 -2.54 14.60 -34.69
C MET A 61 -3.30 15.76 -35.31
N THR A 62 -2.71 16.38 -36.33
CA THR A 62 -3.31 17.51 -37.02
C THR A 62 -3.32 17.29 -38.53
N ILE A 63 -4.49 17.39 -39.16
CA ILE A 63 -4.58 17.64 -40.60
C ILE A 63 -4.48 19.16 -40.79
N PRO A 64 -3.46 19.66 -41.51
CA PRO A 64 -3.28 21.10 -41.69
C PRO A 64 -4.44 21.72 -42.48
N PRO A 65 -4.57 23.06 -42.51
CA PRO A 65 -5.53 23.71 -43.41
C PRO A 65 -5.31 23.30 -44.87
N HIS A 66 -6.38 23.21 -45.64
CA HIS A 66 -6.28 22.82 -47.05
C HIS A 66 -5.49 23.88 -47.86
N PRO A 67 -4.53 23.48 -48.71
CA PRO A 67 -3.64 24.43 -49.39
C PRO A 67 -4.36 25.39 -50.34
N THR A 68 -5.52 24.99 -50.89
CA THR A 68 -6.28 25.79 -51.87
C THR A 68 -7.72 26.09 -51.47
N LEU A 69 -8.26 25.42 -50.44
CA LEU A 69 -9.66 25.53 -50.03
C LEU A 69 -9.71 26.16 -48.65
N SER A 70 -9.74 27.48 -48.58
CA SER A 70 -9.70 28.22 -47.30
C SER A 70 -10.90 27.95 -46.39
N LEU A 71 -11.99 27.39 -46.91
CA LEU A 71 -13.17 26.99 -46.14
C LEU A 71 -12.97 25.67 -45.39
N TRP A 72 -11.97 24.87 -45.78
CA TRP A 72 -11.67 23.59 -45.13
C TRP A 72 -10.81 23.87 -43.90
N SER A 73 -11.46 23.75 -42.74
CA SER A 73 -10.82 23.99 -41.45
C SER A 73 -9.80 22.89 -41.13
N PRO A 74 -8.73 23.19 -40.37
CA PRO A 74 -7.83 22.18 -39.86
C PRO A 74 -8.58 21.17 -38.98
N ILE A 75 -8.16 19.91 -39.01
CA ILE A 75 -8.70 18.87 -38.13
C ILE A 75 -7.65 18.56 -37.08
N GLU A 76 -8.00 18.78 -35.82
CA GLU A 76 -7.17 18.44 -34.67
C GLU A 76 -7.79 17.27 -33.91
N VAL A 77 -7.01 16.21 -33.73
CA VAL A 77 -7.42 14.99 -33.03
C VAL A 77 -6.53 14.80 -31.80
N ASN A 78 -7.15 14.43 -30.68
CA ASN A 78 -6.45 14.17 -29.43
C ASN A 78 -7.02 12.93 -28.76
N VAL A 79 -6.28 11.82 -28.81
CA VAL A 79 -6.73 10.52 -28.32
C VAL A 79 -5.89 10.12 -27.11
N ILE A 80 -6.56 9.61 -26.08
CA ILE A 80 -5.92 8.96 -24.93
C ILE A 80 -6.03 7.46 -25.11
N GLY A 81 -4.90 6.77 -24.98
CA GLY A 81 -4.86 5.31 -25.02
C GLY A 81 -3.83 4.76 -24.04
N HIS A 82 -3.36 3.54 -24.30
CA HIS A 82 -2.48 2.80 -23.39
C HIS A 82 -1.14 2.42 -24.00
N ARG A 83 -1.03 2.48 -25.33
CA ARG A 83 0.22 2.29 -26.07
C ARG A 83 0.24 3.27 -27.22
N LEU A 84 1.41 3.74 -27.62
CA LEU A 84 1.47 4.66 -28.75
C LEU A 84 0.97 4.01 -30.05
N ALA A 85 1.29 2.74 -30.28
CA ALA A 85 0.99 2.05 -31.55
C ALA A 85 -0.51 1.96 -31.87
N ASP A 86 -1.37 1.56 -30.92
CA ASP A 86 -2.81 1.50 -31.13
C ASP A 86 -3.46 2.89 -31.07
N THR A 87 -2.89 3.81 -30.29
CA THR A 87 -3.39 5.18 -30.17
C THR A 87 -3.13 6.00 -31.44
N PHE A 88 -2.03 5.76 -32.16
CA PHE A 88 -1.81 6.36 -33.49
C PHE A 88 -2.85 5.88 -34.51
N GLU A 89 -3.21 4.59 -34.50
CA GLU A 89 -4.30 4.07 -35.36
C GLU A 89 -5.63 4.71 -34.98
N ALA A 90 -5.94 4.79 -33.68
CA ALA A 90 -7.18 5.39 -33.19
C ALA A 90 -7.30 6.87 -33.59
N ALA A 91 -6.20 7.64 -33.47
CA ALA A 91 -6.16 9.02 -33.92
C ALA A 91 -6.45 9.12 -35.44
N ALA A 92 -5.84 8.26 -36.26
CA ALA A 92 -6.09 8.24 -37.69
C ALA A 92 -7.54 7.90 -38.04
N ILE A 93 -8.14 6.91 -37.37
CA ILE A 93 -9.56 6.56 -37.51
C ILE A 93 -10.45 7.77 -37.18
N GLU A 94 -10.18 8.44 -36.07
CA GLU A 94 -10.95 9.62 -35.64
C GLU A 94 -10.85 10.77 -36.64
N ALA A 95 -9.68 11.01 -37.24
CA ALA A 95 -9.57 11.99 -38.32
C ALA A 95 -10.26 11.56 -39.61
N ILE A 96 -10.23 10.28 -39.98
CA ILE A 96 -10.98 9.80 -41.14
C ILE A 96 -12.47 10.07 -40.94
N HIS A 97 -13.02 9.72 -39.77
CA HIS A 97 -14.42 10.01 -39.46
C HIS A 97 -14.70 11.51 -39.52
N THR A 98 -13.90 12.32 -38.82
CA THR A 98 -14.07 13.78 -38.80
C THR A 98 -13.98 14.38 -40.20
N PHE A 99 -13.06 13.92 -41.04
CA PHE A 99 -12.90 14.38 -42.41
C PHE A 99 -14.11 14.00 -43.28
N CYS A 100 -14.62 12.78 -43.15
CA CYS A 100 -15.81 12.33 -43.89
C CYS A 100 -17.08 13.08 -43.46
N ASP A 101 -17.18 13.43 -42.18
CA ASP A 101 -18.34 14.15 -41.63
C ASP A 101 -18.31 15.64 -42.00
N GLN A 102 -17.12 16.23 -42.13
CA GLN A 102 -16.98 17.63 -42.57
C GLN A 102 -17.19 17.81 -44.08
N HIS A 103 -16.96 16.77 -44.88
CA HIS A 103 -16.96 16.83 -46.34
C HIS A 103 -17.75 15.69 -47.01
N PRO A 104 -19.01 15.43 -46.62
CA PRO A 104 -19.75 14.22 -47.00
C PRO A 104 -19.98 14.10 -48.52
N GLU A 105 -20.25 15.21 -49.20
CA GLU A 105 -20.47 15.25 -50.65
C GLU A 105 -19.16 14.99 -51.42
N GLU A 106 -18.06 15.60 -50.97
CA GLU A 106 -16.75 15.46 -51.61
C GLU A 106 -16.20 14.05 -51.45
N VAL A 107 -16.39 13.41 -50.29
CA VAL A 107 -15.88 12.05 -50.05
C VAL A 107 -16.75 10.95 -50.66
N ALA A 108 -18.04 11.20 -50.96
CA ALA A 108 -18.95 10.20 -51.53
C ALA A 108 -18.45 9.63 -52.87
N GLY A 109 -17.67 10.43 -53.62
CA GLY A 109 -17.06 10.03 -54.89
C GLY A 109 -15.75 9.24 -54.77
N TYR A 110 -15.27 8.95 -53.56
CA TYR A 110 -13.97 8.31 -53.33
C TYR A 110 -14.04 7.13 -52.35
N PRO A 111 -13.08 6.17 -52.42
CA PRO A 111 -13.08 5.01 -51.53
C PRO A 111 -13.09 5.32 -50.03
N ILE A 112 -12.56 6.47 -49.60
CA ILE A 112 -12.61 6.88 -48.18
C ILE A 112 -14.04 7.11 -47.68
N GLY A 113 -14.97 7.54 -48.55
CA GLY A 113 -16.37 7.75 -48.18
C GLY A 113 -17.12 6.47 -47.78
N LEU A 114 -16.58 5.29 -48.16
CA LEU A 114 -17.11 3.99 -47.76
C LEU A 114 -16.65 3.55 -46.36
N PHE A 115 -15.73 4.28 -45.74
CA PHE A 115 -15.26 3.93 -44.41
C PHE A 115 -16.45 4.04 -43.45
N PRO A 116 -16.70 3.02 -42.60
CA PRO A 116 -17.81 3.03 -41.66
C PRO A 116 -17.79 4.28 -40.79
N ALA A 117 -18.96 4.87 -40.54
CA ALA A 117 -19.11 5.86 -39.49
C ALA A 117 -19.09 5.18 -38.11
N MET A 118 -18.90 6.01 -37.06
CA MET A 118 -19.00 5.56 -35.66
C MET A 118 -20.38 4.97 -35.35
N ASP A 119 -21.45 5.52 -35.93
CA ASP A 119 -22.80 4.97 -35.85
C ASP A 119 -23.20 4.33 -37.17
N SER A 120 -23.53 3.04 -37.13
CA SER A 120 -24.07 2.28 -38.26
C SER A 120 -25.38 2.83 -38.83
N ARG A 121 -26.06 3.72 -38.11
CA ARG A 121 -27.32 4.36 -38.51
C ARG A 121 -27.15 5.80 -38.97
N ASP A 122 -25.90 6.25 -39.14
CA ASP A 122 -25.61 7.59 -39.62
C ASP A 122 -26.22 7.81 -41.02
N PRO A 123 -27.13 8.79 -41.19
CA PRO A 123 -27.74 9.10 -42.47
C PRO A 123 -26.72 9.60 -43.50
N GLU A 124 -25.65 10.30 -43.07
CA GLU A 124 -24.59 10.78 -43.97
C GLU A 124 -23.77 9.62 -44.50
N TRP A 125 -23.38 8.67 -43.64
CA TRP A 125 -22.75 7.44 -44.10
C TRP A 125 -23.66 6.63 -45.04
N THR A 126 -24.95 6.51 -44.70
CA THR A 126 -25.92 5.81 -45.55
C THR A 126 -26.02 6.47 -46.94
N PHE A 127 -26.00 7.81 -46.99
CA PHE A 127 -25.96 8.59 -48.23
C PHE A 127 -24.68 8.29 -49.05
N ARG A 128 -23.49 8.35 -48.41
CA ARG A 128 -22.21 8.05 -49.08
C ARG A 128 -22.18 6.64 -49.67
N VAL A 129 -22.70 5.65 -48.93
CA VAL A 129 -22.78 4.26 -49.39
C VAL A 129 -23.81 4.10 -50.52
N ALA A 130 -24.94 4.79 -50.47
CA ALA A 130 -25.94 4.75 -51.53
C ALA A 130 -25.40 5.30 -52.87
N TYR A 131 -24.38 6.16 -52.83
CA TYR A 131 -23.71 6.69 -54.02
C TYR A 131 -22.57 5.78 -54.56
N CYS A 132 -22.39 4.57 -54.01
CA CYS A 132 -21.28 3.67 -54.35
C CYS A 132 -21.33 3.09 -55.79
N ASP A 133 -22.45 3.19 -56.50
CA ASP A 133 -22.57 2.72 -57.89
C ASP A 133 -21.54 3.39 -58.81
N HIS A 134 -21.23 4.67 -58.58
CA HIS A 134 -20.17 5.38 -59.32
C HIS A 134 -18.79 4.79 -59.01
N LEU A 135 -18.51 4.51 -57.74
CA LEU A 135 -17.25 3.93 -57.26
C LEU A 135 -17.01 2.53 -57.84
N LEU A 136 -18.06 1.72 -57.94
CA LEU A 136 -18.01 0.37 -58.51
C LEU A 136 -17.98 0.36 -60.05
N GLY A 137 -18.20 1.51 -60.70
CA GLY A 137 -18.03 1.69 -62.13
C GLY A 137 -16.62 2.17 -62.49
N THR A 138 -16.33 3.45 -62.25
CA THR A 138 -15.11 4.13 -62.73
C THR A 138 -13.89 3.83 -61.88
N LEU A 139 -14.07 3.56 -60.58
CA LEU A 139 -13.00 3.36 -59.61
C LEU A 139 -13.00 1.95 -58.99
N ALA A 140 -13.58 0.96 -59.68
CA ALA A 140 -13.85 -0.36 -59.09
C ALA A 140 -12.60 -1.03 -58.49
N GLY A 141 -11.48 -1.01 -59.23
CA GLY A 141 -10.23 -1.61 -58.79
C GLY A 141 -9.58 -0.88 -57.60
N GLU A 142 -9.64 0.45 -57.57
CA GLU A 142 -9.11 1.26 -56.47
C GLU A 142 -9.98 1.10 -55.22
N THR A 143 -11.30 1.14 -55.40
CA THR A 143 -12.30 0.92 -54.35
C THR A 143 -12.11 -0.44 -53.68
N LEU A 144 -12.00 -1.52 -54.48
CA LEU A 144 -11.78 -2.86 -53.93
C LEU A 144 -10.44 -2.97 -53.19
N ARG A 145 -9.37 -2.39 -53.75
CA ARG A 145 -8.04 -2.38 -53.11
C ARG A 145 -8.09 -1.66 -51.76
N THR A 146 -8.69 -0.46 -51.72
CA THR A 146 -8.81 0.32 -50.49
C THR A 146 -9.68 -0.39 -49.47
N ALA A 147 -10.78 -1.03 -49.88
CA ALA A 147 -11.63 -1.82 -48.98
C ALA A 147 -10.87 -3.00 -48.34
N VAL A 148 -10.08 -3.74 -49.12
CA VAL A 148 -9.23 -4.84 -48.60
C VAL A 148 -8.19 -4.33 -47.62
N ARG A 149 -7.55 -3.20 -47.92
CA ARG A 149 -6.56 -2.57 -47.03
C ARG A 149 -7.21 -2.03 -45.76
N PHE A 150 -8.40 -1.44 -45.85
CA PHE A 150 -9.21 -1.03 -44.70
C PHE A 150 -9.51 -2.22 -43.79
N MET A 151 -10.02 -3.33 -44.34
CA MET A 151 -10.31 -4.54 -43.55
C MET A 151 -9.04 -5.10 -42.88
N SER A 152 -7.90 -5.06 -43.58
CA SER A 152 -6.62 -5.50 -43.03
C SER A 152 -6.12 -4.59 -41.91
N ALA A 153 -6.25 -3.27 -42.08
CA ALA A 153 -5.93 -2.28 -41.05
C ALA A 153 -6.84 -2.44 -39.82
N GLN A 154 -8.13 -2.65 -40.04
CA GLN A 154 -9.12 -2.88 -38.97
C GLN A 154 -8.80 -4.15 -38.18
N TYR A 155 -8.49 -5.26 -38.84
CA TYR A 155 -8.08 -6.50 -38.17
C TYR A 155 -6.82 -6.29 -37.31
N ARG A 156 -5.79 -5.60 -37.84
CA ARG A 156 -4.58 -5.31 -37.08
C ARG A 156 -4.86 -4.40 -35.89
N TYR A 157 -5.68 -3.35 -36.06
CA TYR A 157 -6.07 -2.47 -34.97
C TYR A 157 -6.80 -3.24 -33.86
N GLN A 158 -7.74 -4.12 -34.21
CA GLN A 158 -8.42 -5.00 -33.24
C GLN A 158 -7.44 -5.91 -32.50
N MET A 159 -6.45 -6.50 -33.19
CA MET A 159 -5.41 -7.30 -32.54
C MET A 159 -4.59 -6.47 -31.56
N LEU A 160 -4.19 -5.24 -31.92
CA LEU A 160 -3.46 -4.34 -31.02
C LEU A 160 -4.29 -3.99 -29.78
N GLN A 161 -5.57 -3.67 -29.97
CA GLN A 161 -6.52 -3.39 -28.89
C GLN A 161 -6.69 -4.59 -27.94
N GLN A 162 -6.83 -5.81 -28.48
CA GLN A 162 -6.93 -7.03 -27.67
C GLN A 162 -5.71 -7.26 -26.80
N HIS A 163 -4.50 -7.02 -27.33
CA HIS A 163 -3.27 -7.10 -26.54
C HIS A 163 -3.24 -6.02 -25.44
N GLY A 164 -3.70 -4.81 -25.74
CA GLY A 164 -3.88 -3.74 -24.76
C GLY A 164 -4.82 -4.15 -23.62
N ILE A 165 -6.00 -4.66 -23.96
CA ILE A 165 -7.01 -5.15 -23.00
C ILE A 165 -6.44 -6.27 -22.13
N TYR A 166 -5.71 -7.22 -22.72
CA TYR A 166 -5.08 -8.31 -21.95
C TYR A 166 -4.08 -7.78 -20.93
N ARG A 167 -3.22 -6.83 -21.33
CA ARG A 167 -2.25 -6.19 -20.42
C ARG A 167 -2.96 -5.48 -19.26
N LEU A 168 -4.00 -4.70 -19.56
CA LEU A 168 -4.76 -3.97 -18.54
C LEU A 168 -5.51 -4.91 -17.60
N THR A 169 -6.04 -6.01 -18.12
CA THR A 169 -6.69 -7.04 -17.31
C THR A 169 -5.71 -7.66 -16.31
N ASN A 170 -4.47 -7.93 -16.73
CA ASN A 170 -3.44 -8.46 -15.84
C ASN A 170 -3.05 -7.45 -14.75
N ILE A 171 -2.90 -6.17 -15.09
CA ILE A 171 -2.63 -5.10 -14.12
C ILE A 171 -3.77 -5.02 -13.09
N ALA A 172 -5.02 -4.98 -13.56
CA ALA A 172 -6.20 -4.93 -12.70
C ALA A 172 -6.32 -6.16 -11.78
N GLN A 173 -6.01 -7.35 -12.29
CA GLN A 173 -5.96 -8.58 -11.47
C GLN A 173 -4.85 -8.52 -10.42
N GLY A 174 -3.68 -7.99 -10.76
CA GLY A 174 -2.59 -7.75 -9.82
C GLY A 174 -3.02 -6.91 -8.63
N TYR A 175 -3.64 -5.74 -8.90
CA TYR A 175 -4.20 -4.88 -7.86
C TYR A 175 -5.27 -5.56 -7.03
N ARG A 176 -6.21 -6.26 -7.67
CA ARG A 176 -7.26 -6.99 -6.96
C ARG A 176 -6.69 -8.02 -5.98
N ASN A 177 -5.67 -8.75 -6.39
CA ASN A 177 -5.02 -9.75 -5.54
C ASN A 177 -4.24 -9.10 -4.38
N GLN A 178 -3.61 -7.95 -4.62
CA GLN A 178 -2.92 -7.18 -3.58
C GLN A 178 -3.90 -6.65 -2.53
N VAL A 179 -4.99 -6.01 -2.98
CA VAL A 179 -6.05 -5.53 -2.07
C VAL A 179 -6.67 -6.69 -1.29
N GLY A 180 -6.89 -7.84 -1.93
CA GLY A 180 -7.36 -9.05 -1.25
C GLY A 180 -6.43 -9.49 -0.11
N ARG A 181 -5.12 -9.52 -0.36
CA ARG A 181 -4.11 -9.83 0.67
C ARG A 181 -4.11 -8.83 1.82
N GLN A 182 -4.20 -7.54 1.51
CA GLN A 182 -4.26 -6.48 2.52
C GLN A 182 -5.51 -6.59 3.38
N ASN A 183 -6.67 -6.88 2.80
CA ASN A 183 -7.91 -7.06 3.54
C ASN A 183 -7.83 -8.25 4.51
N THR A 184 -7.28 -9.39 4.08
CA THR A 184 -7.07 -10.54 4.99
C THR A 184 -6.12 -10.19 6.14
N GLN A 185 -5.08 -9.39 5.89
CA GLN A 185 -4.18 -8.92 6.95
C GLN A 185 -4.90 -7.99 7.94
N ILE A 186 -5.75 -7.09 7.44
CA ILE A 186 -6.56 -6.20 8.27
C ILE A 186 -7.51 -7.01 9.16
N GLU A 187 -8.19 -8.01 8.60
CA GLU A 187 -9.09 -8.91 9.35
C GLU A 187 -8.33 -9.65 10.48
N ALA A 188 -7.13 -10.17 10.18
CA ALA A 188 -6.31 -10.86 11.18
C ALA A 188 -5.83 -9.91 12.31
N LEU A 189 -5.45 -8.68 11.94
CA LEU A 189 -5.07 -7.65 12.92
C LEU A 189 -6.27 -7.24 13.78
N GLN A 190 -7.45 -7.09 13.19
CA GLN A 190 -8.68 -6.79 13.92
C GLN A 190 -9.01 -7.90 14.93
N ALA A 191 -8.93 -9.17 14.54
CA ALA A 191 -9.14 -10.29 15.46
C ALA A 191 -8.15 -10.28 16.63
N THR A 192 -6.89 -9.93 16.37
CA THR A 192 -5.86 -9.81 17.41
C THR A 192 -6.14 -8.65 18.37
N ILE A 193 -6.64 -7.52 17.86
CA ILE A 193 -7.04 -6.36 18.66
C ILE A 193 -8.21 -6.76 19.57
N THR A 194 -9.25 -7.40 19.04
CA THR A 194 -10.40 -7.85 19.84
C THR A 194 -10.00 -8.83 20.94
N ALA A 195 -9.10 -9.79 20.65
CA ALA A 195 -8.61 -10.71 21.68
C ALA A 195 -7.82 -9.99 22.79
N LYS A 196 -7.02 -8.98 22.43
CA LYS A 196 -6.30 -8.15 23.41
C LYS A 196 -7.24 -7.26 24.22
N GLU A 197 -8.32 -6.77 23.63
CA GLU A 197 -9.35 -6.00 24.36
C GLU A 197 -10.00 -6.88 25.44
N GLU A 198 -10.32 -8.15 25.13
CA GLU A 198 -10.86 -9.10 26.11
C GLU A 198 -9.87 -9.40 27.25
N ASP A 199 -8.58 -9.62 26.93
CA ASP A 199 -7.52 -9.78 27.93
C ASP A 199 -7.38 -8.55 28.85
N ILE A 200 -7.52 -7.34 28.28
CA ILE A 200 -7.47 -6.08 29.05
C ILE A 200 -8.66 -6.01 29.99
N THR A 201 -9.88 -6.28 29.51
CA THR A 201 -11.08 -6.28 30.36
C THR A 201 -10.95 -7.28 31.52
N GLN A 202 -10.45 -8.49 31.25
CA GLN A 202 -10.22 -9.48 32.31
C GLN A 202 -9.19 -9.01 33.36
N ARG A 203 -8.13 -8.35 32.91
CA ARG A 203 -7.11 -7.78 33.82
C ARG A 203 -7.68 -6.64 34.64
N GLU A 204 -8.51 -5.78 34.06
CA GLU A 204 -9.19 -4.69 34.77
C GLU A 204 -10.08 -5.23 35.89
N GLU A 205 -10.88 -6.27 35.63
CA GLU A 205 -11.68 -6.94 36.67
C GLU A 205 -10.81 -7.52 37.80
N THR A 206 -9.68 -8.12 37.44
CA THR A 206 -8.74 -8.69 38.43
C THR A 206 -8.08 -7.59 39.28
N ILE A 207 -7.73 -6.45 38.67
CA ILE A 207 -7.17 -5.29 39.37
C ILE A 207 -8.22 -4.74 40.33
N GLN A 208 -9.45 -4.52 39.87
CA GLN A 208 -10.55 -4.04 40.70
C GLN A 208 -10.77 -4.94 41.93
N HIS A 209 -10.79 -6.26 41.74
CA HIS A 209 -10.94 -7.19 42.85
C HIS A 209 -9.79 -7.09 43.88
N ARG A 210 -8.55 -6.91 43.42
CA ARG A 210 -7.39 -6.73 44.32
C ARG A 210 -7.43 -5.39 45.05
N GLU A 211 -7.87 -4.33 44.38
CA GLU A 211 -8.06 -3.01 45.00
C GLU A 211 -9.09 -3.09 46.14
N GLU A 212 -10.20 -3.81 45.95
CA GLU A 212 -11.20 -4.05 47.00
C GLU A 212 -10.58 -4.78 48.22
N GLN A 213 -9.75 -5.80 48.00
CA GLN A 213 -9.05 -6.51 49.07
C GLN A 213 -8.06 -5.62 49.83
N ILE A 214 -7.36 -4.73 49.13
CA ILE A 214 -6.44 -3.78 49.76
C ILE A 214 -7.21 -2.80 50.66
N VAL A 215 -8.34 -2.27 50.18
CA VAL A 215 -9.20 -1.38 50.98
C VAL A 215 -9.71 -2.07 52.24
N GLU A 216 -10.11 -3.34 52.15
CA GLU A 216 -10.52 -4.13 53.33
C GLU A 216 -9.36 -4.33 54.31
N SER A 217 -8.16 -4.67 53.80
CA SER A 217 -6.96 -4.82 54.63
C SER A 217 -6.57 -3.51 55.33
N ASP A 218 -6.63 -2.37 54.63
CA ASP A 218 -6.32 -1.05 55.18
C ASP A 218 -7.28 -0.67 56.32
N ALA A 219 -8.57 -1.03 56.19
CA ALA A 219 -9.54 -0.84 57.26
C ALA A 219 -9.21 -1.68 58.51
N LEU A 220 -8.77 -2.94 58.33
CA LEU A 220 -8.32 -3.79 59.43
C LEU A 220 -7.03 -3.29 60.09
N ILE A 221 -6.09 -2.77 59.30
CA ILE A 221 -4.86 -2.15 59.83
C ILE A 221 -5.23 -0.94 60.69
N THR A 222 -6.07 -0.04 60.17
CA THR A 222 -6.55 1.14 60.91
C THR A 222 -7.23 0.75 62.24
N GLN A 223 -8.03 -0.32 62.22
CA GLN A 223 -8.64 -0.85 63.44
C GLN A 223 -7.59 -1.34 64.44
N ARG A 224 -6.59 -2.10 63.98
CA ARG A 224 -5.50 -2.60 64.83
C ARG A 224 -4.67 -1.46 65.41
N ASP A 225 -4.35 -0.45 64.61
CA ASP A 225 -3.61 0.74 65.06
C ASP A 225 -4.36 1.44 66.21
N THR A 226 -5.69 1.59 66.09
CA THR A 226 -6.53 2.15 67.17
C THR A 226 -6.44 1.33 68.46
N VAL A 227 -6.43 0.00 68.36
CA VAL A 227 -6.29 -0.90 69.53
C VAL A 227 -4.90 -0.79 70.13
N ILE A 228 -3.85 -0.71 69.30
CA ILE A 228 -2.47 -0.54 69.73
C ILE A 228 -2.32 0.78 70.49
N ASP A 229 -2.83 1.90 69.96
CA ASP A 229 -2.79 3.21 70.62
C ASP A 229 -3.44 3.15 72.00
N PHE A 230 -4.63 2.53 72.11
CA PHE A 230 -5.31 2.34 73.39
C PHE A 230 -4.52 1.49 74.40
N LEU A 231 -3.89 0.40 73.94
CA LEU A 231 -3.05 -0.45 74.79
C LEU A 231 -1.76 0.27 75.22
N GLN A 232 -1.15 1.06 74.34
CA GLN A 232 0.01 1.88 74.66
C GLN A 232 -0.31 2.93 75.74
N GLU A 233 -1.49 3.55 75.69
CA GLU A 233 -1.96 4.50 76.70
C GLU A 233 -2.15 3.82 78.07
N GLN A 234 -2.78 2.64 78.11
CA GLN A 234 -2.90 1.85 79.35
C GLN A 234 -1.55 1.46 79.96
N VAL A 235 -0.60 1.01 79.14
CA VAL A 235 0.76 0.69 79.60
C VAL A 235 1.47 1.93 80.16
N HIS A 236 1.27 3.10 79.53
CA HIS A 236 1.83 4.35 80.01
C HIS A 236 1.25 4.75 81.38
N GLU A 237 -0.06 4.65 81.57
CA GLU A 237 -0.73 4.92 82.85
C GLU A 237 -0.27 3.96 83.96
N LEU A 238 -0.17 2.65 83.65
CA LEU A 238 0.35 1.64 84.57
C LEU A 238 1.80 1.93 84.99
N ASN A 239 2.67 2.31 84.05
CA ASN A 239 4.05 2.69 84.35
C ASN A 239 4.13 3.93 85.24
N LEU A 240 3.26 4.92 85.04
CA LEU A 240 3.19 6.10 85.91
C LEU A 240 2.78 5.73 87.34
N ASN A 241 1.73 4.91 87.48
CA ASN A 241 1.27 4.41 88.78
C ASN A 241 2.34 3.57 89.48
N LEU A 242 3.07 2.73 88.73
CA LEU A 242 4.19 1.96 89.27
C LEU A 242 5.31 2.87 89.78
N GLY A 243 5.68 3.90 89.01
CA GLY A 243 6.66 4.91 89.44
C GLY A 243 6.26 5.60 90.73
N GLN A 244 5.00 6.05 90.83
CA GLN A 244 4.46 6.66 92.05
C GLN A 244 4.48 5.69 93.25
N ALA A 245 4.16 4.41 93.03
CA ALA A 245 4.22 3.40 94.08
C ALA A 245 5.67 3.15 94.56
N ILE A 246 6.63 3.13 93.63
CA ILE A 246 8.07 3.03 93.95
C ILE A 246 8.53 4.25 94.75
N ASP A 247 8.17 5.47 94.34
CA ASP A 247 8.50 6.70 95.07
C ASP A 247 7.91 6.69 96.49
N HIS A 248 6.67 6.20 96.65
CA HIS A 248 6.03 6.03 97.95
C HIS A 248 6.77 5.00 98.84
N ILE A 249 7.26 3.91 98.27
CA ILE A 249 8.09 2.92 98.99
C ILE A 249 9.44 3.53 99.40
N ASN A 250 10.05 4.34 98.55
CA ASN A 250 11.30 5.02 98.85
C ASN A 250 11.12 6.08 99.96
N MET A 251 10.03 6.84 99.93
CA MET A 251 9.65 7.76 101.02
C MET A 251 9.44 7.05 102.36
N LEU A 252 8.92 5.80 102.35
CA LEU A 252 8.82 4.96 103.55
C LEU A 252 10.18 4.43 104.03
N HIS A 253 11.18 4.33 103.14
CA HIS A 253 12.55 3.93 103.47
C HIS A 253 13.46 5.10 103.91
N GLU A 254 13.07 6.38 103.74
CA GLU A 254 13.83 7.55 104.22
C GLU A 254 13.67 7.84 105.74
N GLN A 255 13.53 6.78 106.56
CA GLN A 255 13.81 6.84 108.01
C GLN A 255 15.27 6.33 108.22
N PRO A 256 16.16 7.08 108.89
CA PRO A 256 17.58 6.75 108.86
C PRO A 256 17.91 5.61 109.83
N GLU A 257 18.66 4.60 109.35
CA GLU A 257 19.90 4.12 109.98
C GLU A 257 20.61 3.02 109.12
N GLN A 258 21.91 3.23 108.89
CA GLN A 258 22.93 2.22 108.55
C GLN A 258 23.41 1.49 109.85
N PRO A 259 24.35 0.49 109.87
CA PRO A 259 24.93 -0.43 108.86
C PRO A 259 25.07 -1.92 109.32
N ALA A 260 25.67 -2.74 108.44
CA ALA A 260 26.68 -3.80 108.71
C ALA A 260 26.29 -5.30 108.74
N ALA A 261 26.77 -5.99 107.69
CA ALA A 261 27.68 -7.15 107.69
C ALA A 261 27.25 -8.49 108.35
N ASN A 262 27.08 -9.53 107.53
CA ASN A 262 28.10 -10.59 107.29
C ASN A 262 27.53 -11.76 106.46
N GLU A 263 28.36 -12.24 105.53
CA GLU A 263 28.41 -13.55 104.87
C GLU A 263 28.35 -14.75 105.86
N PRO A 264 28.02 -16.01 105.44
CA PRO A 264 28.76 -16.75 104.40
C PRO A 264 28.03 -17.79 103.50
N GLU A 265 28.69 -18.03 102.35
CA GLU A 265 29.05 -19.26 101.58
C GLU A 265 28.12 -20.46 101.32
N ASP A 266 28.48 -21.11 100.18
CA ASP A 266 28.15 -22.43 99.61
C ASP A 266 26.81 -22.57 98.85
N ASP A 267 26.72 -23.14 97.65
CA ASP A 267 27.69 -23.73 96.72
C ASP A 267 26.97 -23.96 95.38
N GLU A 268 27.75 -24.12 94.30
CA GLU A 268 27.44 -24.84 93.04
C GLU A 268 26.24 -24.40 92.16
N GLU A 269 26.50 -23.93 90.95
CA GLU A 269 26.30 -24.75 89.73
C GLU A 269 26.87 -24.05 88.47
N GLU A 270 27.84 -24.75 87.88
CA GLU A 270 28.22 -24.90 86.47
C GLU A 270 27.80 -23.83 85.43
N ASP A 271 28.81 -23.15 84.89
CA ASP A 271 28.88 -22.77 83.46
C ASP A 271 29.68 -23.92 82.77
N PRO A 272 29.40 -24.32 81.52
CA PRO A 272 30.00 -23.55 80.42
C PRO A 272 29.30 -23.66 79.04
N GLU A 273 29.52 -22.66 78.19
CA GLU A 273 30.31 -22.75 76.93
C GLU A 273 29.84 -21.72 75.90
N GLU A 274 30.68 -20.71 75.71
CA GLU A 274 30.75 -19.92 74.48
C GLU A 274 31.12 -20.84 73.31
N VAL A 275 30.33 -20.80 72.23
CA VAL A 275 30.77 -21.28 70.92
C VAL A 275 31.02 -20.10 69.98
N GLU A 276 32.31 -19.97 69.70
CA GLU A 276 32.99 -19.10 68.75
C GLU A 276 32.53 -19.35 67.31
N GLY A 277 32.61 -18.30 66.48
CA GLY A 277 32.00 -18.26 65.15
C GLY A 277 32.79 -18.90 64.00
N VAL A 278 32.51 -18.35 62.80
CA VAL A 278 33.08 -18.59 61.46
C VAL A 278 32.65 -19.93 60.81
N SER A 279 32.30 -20.08 59.52
CA SER A 279 32.37 -19.26 58.29
C SER A 279 31.34 -19.83 57.30
N GLY A 280 30.94 -19.09 56.24
CA GLY A 280 30.30 -19.74 55.09
C GLY A 280 29.60 -18.83 54.09
N ILE A 281 30.28 -17.80 53.61
CA ILE A 281 29.99 -17.14 52.33
C ILE A 281 30.42 -18.08 51.20
N ASP A 282 29.50 -18.44 50.30
CA ASP A 282 29.82 -18.75 48.91
C ASP A 282 28.58 -18.58 48.02
N SER A 283 28.51 -17.43 47.34
CA SER A 283 27.74 -17.25 46.12
C SER A 283 28.68 -16.61 45.11
N GLU A 284 29.57 -17.44 44.58
CA GLU A 284 30.41 -17.10 43.45
C GLU A 284 29.58 -17.17 42.17
N HIS A 285 29.64 -16.06 41.44
CA HIS A 285 29.14 -15.87 40.10
C HIS A 285 30.05 -16.59 39.11
N GLY A 286 29.49 -17.38 38.18
CA GLY A 286 30.28 -17.98 37.12
C GLY A 286 29.45 -18.70 36.07
N ASP A 287 29.10 -17.99 34.98
CA ASP A 287 28.98 -18.65 33.68
C ASP A 287 30.34 -19.28 33.32
N PRO A 288 30.34 -20.45 32.68
CA PRO A 288 30.85 -20.44 31.32
C PRO A 288 30.07 -21.31 30.35
N VAL A 289 29.88 -20.74 29.16
CA VAL A 289 29.65 -21.42 27.89
C VAL A 289 30.67 -22.55 27.70
N LEU A 290 30.21 -23.73 27.27
CA LEU A 290 30.66 -24.44 26.04
C LEU A 290 29.93 -25.79 25.87
N SER A 291 29.27 -25.91 24.72
CA SER A 291 28.72 -27.15 24.12
C SER A 291 29.80 -28.23 23.93
N PRO A 292 29.45 -29.54 23.87
CA PRO A 292 29.56 -30.20 22.56
C PRO A 292 28.63 -31.42 22.29
N TYR A 293 28.09 -31.47 21.06
CA TYR A 293 27.59 -32.62 20.25
C TYR A 293 26.34 -33.37 20.78
N HIS A 294 25.28 -33.62 20.00
CA HIS A 294 25.17 -34.41 18.76
C HIS A 294 24.13 -33.81 17.78
N SER A 295 24.45 -33.53 16.51
CA SER A 295 24.24 -34.37 15.29
C SER A 295 22.75 -34.72 15.01
N SER A 296 22.15 -34.67 13.83
CA SER A 296 22.53 -34.60 12.40
C SER A 296 21.20 -34.46 11.61
N SER A 297 21.03 -33.56 10.63
CA SER A 297 21.03 -33.78 9.16
C SER A 297 20.07 -32.71 8.59
N GLY A 298 20.27 -31.99 7.49
CA GLY A 298 21.07 -32.21 6.31
C GLY A 298 20.15 -31.99 5.09
N SER A 299 20.33 -30.89 4.34
CA SER A 299 20.24 -30.85 2.86
C SER A 299 20.43 -29.43 2.34
N GLN A 300 21.29 -29.33 1.32
CA GLN A 300 21.78 -28.14 0.66
C GLN A 300 20.94 -27.77 -0.57
N SER A 301 21.30 -26.61 -1.14
CA SER A 301 21.16 -26.18 -2.54
C SER A 301 19.91 -25.32 -2.82
N SER A 302 19.94 -24.32 -3.68
CA SER A 302 20.99 -23.73 -4.50
C SER A 302 20.49 -22.34 -4.92
N VAL A 303 21.35 -21.34 -4.84
CA VAL A 303 21.10 -20.01 -5.41
C VAL A 303 21.50 -20.05 -6.89
N GLY A 304 20.62 -19.56 -7.76
CA GLY A 304 20.90 -19.28 -9.17
C GLY A 304 19.65 -19.38 -10.04
N ASN A 305 19.05 -18.26 -10.44
CA ASN A 305 19.47 -17.51 -11.62
C ASN A 305 18.56 -16.29 -11.84
N LEU A 306 19.21 -15.17 -12.14
CA LEU A 306 18.65 -14.06 -12.90
C LEU A 306 18.72 -14.46 -14.37
N ASP A 307 17.57 -14.56 -15.03
CA ASP A 307 17.35 -14.25 -16.45
C ASP A 307 15.92 -14.61 -16.82
N ASP A 308 15.07 -13.59 -16.92
CA ASP A 308 13.97 -13.46 -17.91
C ASP A 308 13.21 -12.18 -17.58
N PHE A 309 13.47 -11.12 -18.35
CA PHE A 309 12.53 -10.12 -18.90
C PHE A 309 13.29 -9.04 -19.69
#